data_AF-A0A942CI14-F1
#
_entry.id   AF-A0A942CI14-F1
#
_cell.length_a   1.000
_cell.length_b   1.000
_cell.length_c   1.000
_cell.angle_alpha   90.00
_cell.angle_beta   90.00
_cell.angle_gamma   90.00
#
_symmetry.space_group_name_H-M   'P 1'
#
loop_
_entity.id
_entity.type
_entity.pdbx_description
1 polymer ?
#
loop_
_entity_poly.entity_id
_entity_poly.type
_entity_poly.pdbx_seq_one_letter_code
_entity_poly.pdbx_strand_id
1 'polypeptide(L)'
;MPLIKPRTRGKQLVRRIVRFDRETNETLFAYAHFLGESTDYVLNEVIDTVLAKDKEFLAWRAENRTSFVPPQPANQPVRKRRSKRRADSQPSTPEAASAPSAALA
;
A
#
# COMPACT_ATOMS: atom_id res chain seq x y z
N MET A 1 9.07 0.39 -24.89
CA MET A 1 10.25 -0.06 -24.12
C MET A 1 10.11 0.44 -22.69
N PRO A 2 10.30 -0.40 -21.66
CA PRO A 2 10.20 0.06 -20.27
C PRO A 2 11.37 0.99 -19.93
N LEU A 3 11.07 2.18 -19.40
CA LEU A 3 12.09 3.18 -19.02
C LEU A 3 12.75 2.86 -17.67
N ILE A 4 12.09 2.05 -16.84
CA ILE A 4 12.54 1.72 -15.49
C ILE A 4 13.43 0.48 -15.55
N LYS A 5 14.64 0.57 -15.01
CA LYS A 5 15.60 -0.54 -14.92
C LYS A 5 15.14 -1.56 -13.86
N PRO A 6 15.53 -2.84 -13.91
CA PRO A 6 15.33 -3.77 -12.80
C PRO A 6 16.26 -3.45 -11.63
N ARG A 7 15.80 -3.66 -10.39
CA ARG A 7 16.42 -3.10 -9.18
C ARG A 7 17.83 -3.63 -8.85
N THR A 8 18.76 -2.75 -8.51
CA THR A 8 20.01 -3.05 -7.77
C THR A 8 19.74 -2.98 -6.26
N ARG A 9 19.90 -4.09 -5.54
CA ARG A 9 19.66 -4.20 -4.09
C ARG A 9 20.58 -3.26 -3.29
N GLY A 10 20.04 -2.53 -2.31
CA GLY A 10 20.83 -1.75 -1.34
C GLY A 10 20.27 -0.40 -0.87
N LYS A 11 19.22 0.15 -1.51
CA LYS A 11 18.65 1.45 -1.13
C LYS A 11 17.78 1.34 0.15
N GLN A 12 17.98 2.25 1.11
CA GLN A 12 17.17 2.36 2.32
C GLN A 12 15.72 2.73 1.96
N LEU A 13 14.77 1.83 2.24
CA LEU A 13 13.35 2.10 2.04
C LEU A 13 12.77 2.78 3.28
N VAL A 14 12.20 3.97 3.11
CA VAL A 14 11.50 4.70 4.16
C VAL A 14 10.00 4.61 3.91
N ARG A 15 9.24 4.13 4.90
CA ARG A 15 7.79 4.05 4.81
C ARG A 15 7.19 5.47 4.77
N ARG A 16 6.65 5.86 3.62
CA ARG A 16 5.89 7.10 3.42
C ARG A 16 4.43 6.75 3.19
N ILE A 17 3.52 7.37 3.95
CA ILE A 17 2.09 7.27 3.66
C ILE A 17 1.75 8.42 2.71
N VAL A 18 1.33 8.08 1.50
CA VAL A 18 0.93 9.04 0.45
C VAL A 18 -0.54 8.79 0.13
N ARG A 19 -1.28 9.86 -0.13
CA ARG A 19 -2.63 9.77 -0.68
C ARG A 19 -2.52 9.92 -2.19
N PHE A 20 -3.01 8.93 -2.92
CA PHE A 20 -3.11 8.97 -4.37
C PHE A 20 -4.57 9.09 -4.77
N ASP A 21 -4.81 9.76 -5.89
CA ASP A 21 -6.06 9.62 -6.60
C ASP A 21 -6.21 8.18 -7.09
N ARG A 22 -7.46 7.75 -7.20
CA ARG A 22 -7.78 6.35 -7.55
C ARG A 22 -7.16 5.94 -8.88
N GLU A 23 -7.29 6.78 -9.90
CA GLU A 23 -6.79 6.53 -11.25
C GLU A 23 -5.26 6.40 -11.27
N THR A 24 -4.56 7.27 -10.53
CA THR A 24 -3.10 7.22 -10.41
C THR A 24 -2.64 5.94 -9.72
N ASN A 25 -3.37 5.50 -8.69
CA ASN A 25 -3.06 4.26 -7.99
C ASN A 25 -3.27 3.02 -8.88
N GLU A 26 -4.39 2.97 -9.61
CA GLU A 26 -4.67 1.88 -10.56
C GLU A 26 -3.61 1.82 -11.67
N THR A 27 -3.20 2.99 -12.20
CA THR A 27 -2.13 3.08 -13.20
C THR A 27 -0.78 2.62 -12.64
N LEU A 28 -0.42 3.06 -11.43
CA LEU A 28 0.82 2.64 -10.77
C LEU A 28 0.84 1.12 -10.56
N PHE A 29 -0.28 0.55 -10.12
CA PHE A 29 -0.41 -0.89 -9.92
C PHE A 29 -0.27 -1.67 -11.23
N ALA A 30 -0.97 -1.24 -12.29
CA ALA A 30 -0.88 -1.87 -13.60
C ALA A 30 0.55 -1.81 -14.16
N TYR A 31 1.24 -0.68 -13.99
CA TYR A 31 2.60 -0.50 -14.47
C TYR A 31 3.62 -1.32 -13.67
N ALA A 32 3.44 -1.41 -12.35
CA ALA A 32 4.23 -2.28 -11.49
C ALA A 32 4.08 -3.76 -11.88
N HIS A 33 2.84 -4.20 -12.14
CA HIS A 33 2.57 -5.54 -12.61
C HIS A 33 3.19 -5.81 -14.00
N PHE A 34 3.13 -4.84 -14.91
CA PHE A 34 3.76 -4.94 -16.24
C PHE A 34 5.29 -5.11 -16.15
N LEU A 35 5.94 -4.43 -15.21
CA LEU A 35 7.38 -4.52 -14.98
C LEU A 35 7.79 -5.72 -14.11
N GLY A 36 6.84 -6.39 -13.45
CA GLY A 36 7.11 -7.46 -12.47
C GLY A 36 7.79 -6.95 -11.20
N GLU A 37 7.64 -5.67 -10.88
CA GLU A 37 8.31 -4.99 -9.78
C GLU A 37 7.29 -4.47 -8.75
N SER A 38 7.78 -4.07 -7.58
CA SER A 38 6.91 -3.47 -6.55
C SER A 38 6.44 -2.06 -6.94
N THR A 39 5.23 -1.69 -6.52
CA THR A 39 4.70 -0.31 -6.67
C THR A 39 5.63 0.72 -6.03
N ASP A 40 6.26 0.38 -4.91
CA ASP A 40 7.24 1.24 -4.23
C ASP A 40 8.46 1.50 -5.11
N TYR A 41 8.96 0.47 -5.80
CA TYR A 41 10.10 0.61 -6.70
C TYR A 41 9.76 1.50 -7.89
N VAL A 42 8.64 1.19 -8.55
CA VAL A 42 8.15 1.96 -9.70
C VAL A 42 7.91 3.41 -9.31
N LEU A 43 7.29 3.67 -8.16
CA LEU A 43 7.05 5.03 -7.70
C LEU A 43 8.35 5.81 -7.48
N ASN A 44 9.37 5.19 -6.87
CA ASN A 44 10.67 5.84 -6.68
C ASN A 44 11.34 6.19 -8.01
N GLU A 45 11.33 5.26 -8.97
CA GLU A 45 11.94 5.49 -10.29
C GLU A 45 11.15 6.51 -11.13
N VAL A 46 9.82 6.53 -11.03
CA VAL A 46 9.00 7.59 -11.64
C VAL A 46 9.35 8.96 -11.05
N ILE A 47 9.49 9.07 -9.73
CA ILE A 47 9.90 10.32 -9.08
C ILE A 47 11.30 10.73 -9.54
N ASP A 48 12.28 9.82 -9.48
CA ASP A 48 13.65 10.11 -9.88
C ASP A 48 13.73 10.55 -11.36
N THR A 49 13.02 9.86 -12.25
CA THR A 49 13.05 10.14 -13.70
C THR A 49 12.31 11.42 -14.09
N VAL A 50 11.21 11.75 -13.42
CA VAL A 50 10.45 12.99 -13.68
C VAL A 50 11.19 14.19 -13.10
N LEU A 51 11.64 14.11 -11.84
CA LEU A 51 12.35 15.23 -11.19
C LEU A 51 13.72 15.49 -11.81
N ALA A 52 14.40 14.47 -12.34
CA ALA A 52 15.65 14.66 -13.07
C ALA A 52 15.48 15.41 -14.41
N LYS A 53 14.26 15.47 -14.97
CA LYS A 53 13.98 16.19 -16.22
C LYS A 53 13.49 17.61 -16.01
N ASP A 54 13.06 17.95 -14.80
CA ASP A 54 12.56 19.27 -14.46
C ASP A 54 13.72 20.25 -14.19
N LYS A 55 14.07 21.04 -15.21
CA LYS A 55 15.19 21.99 -15.14
C LYS A 55 14.95 23.09 -14.10
N GLU A 56 13.72 23.54 -13.94
CA GLU A 56 13.37 24.58 -12.97
C GLU A 56 13.53 24.04 -11.55
N PHE A 57 13.02 22.82 -11.30
CA PHE A 57 13.22 22.15 -10.03
C PHE A 57 14.70 21.93 -9.73
N LEU A 58 15.51 21.52 -10.72
CA LEU A 58 16.95 21.33 -10.53
C LEU A 58 17.68 22.64 -10.20
N ALA A 59 17.35 23.74 -10.89
CA ALA A 59 17.90 25.06 -10.60
C ALA A 59 17.52 25.50 -9.19
N TRP A 60 16.24 25.40 -8.85
CA TRP A 60 15.74 25.70 -7.51
C TRP A 60 16.41 24.82 -6.44
N ARG A 61 16.64 23.53 -6.73
CA ARG A 61 17.27 22.61 -5.79
C ARG A 61 18.76 22.90 -5.57
N ALA A 62 19.45 23.43 -6.57
CA ALA A 62 20.84 23.85 -6.44
C ALA A 62 21.00 24.98 -5.41
N GLU A 63 20.01 25.88 -5.35
CA GLU A 63 19.92 26.99 -4.41
C GLU A 63 19.37 26.54 -3.03
N ASN A 64 18.42 25.59 -3.01
CA ASN A 64 17.68 25.19 -1.81
C ASN A 64 18.14 23.83 -1.24
N ARG A 65 19.46 23.67 -1.04
CA ARG A 65 20.06 22.38 -0.62
C ARG A 65 19.62 21.92 0.77
N THR A 66 19.21 22.81 1.66
CA THR A 66 18.77 22.52 3.02
C THR A 66 17.33 22.02 3.13
N SER A 67 16.59 22.00 2.02
CA SER A 67 15.20 21.51 1.99
C SER A 67 15.14 19.98 2.11
N PHE A 68 15.42 19.45 3.30
CA PHE A 68 15.31 18.02 3.62
C PHE A 68 13.99 17.71 4.33
N VAL A 69 13.57 16.44 4.30
CA VAL A 69 12.40 15.99 5.08
C VAL A 69 12.70 16.23 6.56
N PRO A 70 11.87 17.03 7.28
CA PRO A 70 12.07 17.23 8.70
C PRO A 70 12.04 15.89 9.45
N PRO A 71 12.89 15.69 10.46
CA PRO A 71 12.84 14.50 11.29
C PRO A 71 11.42 14.30 11.85
N GLN A 72 10.87 13.09 11.78
CA GLN A 72 9.58 12.83 12.40
C GLN A 72 9.67 13.12 13.91
N PRO A 73 8.70 13.84 14.50
CA PRO A 73 8.66 14.02 15.94
C PRO A 73 8.43 12.65 16.58
N ALA A 74 9.38 12.23 17.43
CA ALA A 74 9.49 10.86 17.96
C ALA A 74 8.30 10.37 18.83
N ASN A 75 7.23 11.14 18.99
CA ASN A 75 6.29 10.95 20.09
C ASN A 75 4.81 11.13 19.75
N GLN A 76 4.37 10.95 18.51
CA GLN A 76 2.94 10.97 18.21
C GLN A 76 2.30 9.61 18.53
N PRO A 77 1.44 9.50 19.56
CA PRO A 77 0.81 8.23 19.89
C PRO A 77 -0.11 7.83 18.74
N VAL A 78 0.23 6.74 18.07
CA VAL A 78 -0.62 6.08 17.08
C VAL A 78 -1.93 5.73 17.78
N ARG A 79 -2.98 6.53 17.55
CA ARG A 79 -4.32 6.26 18.06
C ARG A 79 -4.76 4.91 17.51
N LYS A 80 -4.58 3.84 18.31
CA LYS A 80 -5.12 2.52 18.02
C LYS A 80 -6.64 2.67 17.97
N ARG A 81 -7.21 2.75 16.76
CA ARG A 81 -8.65 2.66 16.56
C ARG A 81 -9.06 1.26 17.05
N ARG A 82 -9.64 1.24 18.25
CA ARG A 82 -10.15 0.06 18.93
C ARG A 82 -11.26 -0.53 18.04
N SER A 83 -10.95 -1.59 17.29
CA SER A 83 -11.93 -2.36 16.53
C SER A 83 -12.90 -3.03 17.49
N LYS A 84 -14.00 -2.34 17.80
CA LYS A 84 -15.13 -2.89 18.55
C LYS A 84 -16.28 -3.09 17.56
N ARG A 85 -16.35 -4.28 16.96
CA ARG A 85 -17.56 -4.96 16.45
C ARG A 85 -17.18 -6.28 15.76
N ARG A 86 -16.84 -7.28 16.58
CA ARG A 86 -16.96 -8.72 16.28
C ARG A 86 -17.54 -9.38 17.53
N ALA A 87 -18.80 -9.05 17.77
CA ALA A 87 -19.70 -9.73 18.70
C ALA A 87 -21.09 -9.37 18.17
N ASP A 88 -21.97 -10.36 18.03
CA ASP A 88 -23.20 -10.41 17.25
C ASP A 88 -23.00 -10.68 15.74
N SER A 89 -23.47 -11.78 15.15
CA SER A 89 -24.22 -12.93 15.66
C SER A 89 -24.02 -14.07 14.64
N GLN A 90 -23.63 -15.27 15.08
CA GLN A 90 -23.79 -16.50 14.28
C GLN A 90 -25.24 -16.96 14.41
N PRO A 91 -25.98 -17.25 13.33
CA PRO A 91 -27.17 -18.07 13.44
C PRO A 91 -26.79 -19.55 13.37
N SER A 92 -27.09 -20.23 14.46
CA SER A 92 -26.98 -21.67 14.69
C SER A 92 -27.81 -22.48 13.70
N THR A 93 -27.25 -23.57 13.18
CA THR A 93 -27.96 -24.65 12.48
C THR A 93 -28.93 -25.36 13.44
N PRO A 94 -30.23 -25.50 13.13
CA PRO A 94 -31.09 -26.40 13.87
C PRO A 94 -31.04 -27.82 13.30
N GLU A 95 -30.58 -28.72 14.17
CA GLU A 95 -30.75 -30.16 14.14
C GLU A 95 -32.22 -30.55 14.47
N ALA A 96 -32.66 -31.69 13.94
CA ALA A 96 -33.81 -32.53 14.37
C ALA A 96 -35.24 -32.30 13.81
N ALA A 97 -35.68 -33.25 12.97
CA ALA A 97 -37.03 -33.84 12.83
C ALA A 97 -36.97 -34.84 11.64
N SER A 98 -37.36 -36.12 11.66
CA SER A 98 -38.27 -36.93 12.46
C SER A 98 -37.95 -38.43 12.28
N ALA A 99 -38.09 -39.23 13.34
CA ALA A 99 -38.42 -40.68 13.27
C ALA A 99 -39.98 -40.82 13.33
N PRO A 100 -40.64 -42.01 13.29
CA PRO A 100 -40.14 -43.40 13.36
C PRO A 100 -40.88 -44.41 12.43
N SER A 101 -40.45 -45.69 12.39
CA SER A 101 -41.37 -46.83 12.57
C SER A 101 -40.59 -48.15 12.69
N ALA A 102 -40.81 -48.86 13.79
CA ALA A 102 -40.13 -50.09 14.16
C ALA A 102 -40.71 -51.32 13.45
N ALA A 103 -39.83 -52.27 13.12
CA ALA A 103 -40.15 -53.58 12.59
C ALA A 103 -40.00 -54.66 13.67
N LEU A 104 -40.90 -55.66 13.60
CA LEU A 104 -40.81 -57.06 14.05
C LEU A 104 -40.14 -57.41 15.40
N ALA A 105 -40.93 -57.99 16.30
CA ALA A 105 -40.86 -59.42 16.69
C ALA A 105 -42.00 -59.75 17.66
#